data_AF-A0A6B8RV43-F1
#
_entry.id   AF-A0A6B8RV43-F1
#
_cell.length_a   1.000
_cell.length_b   1.000
_cell.length_c   1.000
_cell.angle_alpha   90.00
_cell.angle_beta   90.00
_cell.angle_gamma   90.00
#
_symmetry.space_group_name_H-M   'P 1'
#
loop_
_entity.id
_entity.type
_entity.pdbx_description
1 polymer ?
#
loop_
_entity_poly.entity_id
_entity_poly.type
_entity_poly.pdbx_seq_one_letter_code
_entity_poly.pdbx_strand_id
1 'polypeptide(L)'
;MLAERPVGRPLEKIQKQLKLLAIPIFIDALLIYTDQYHHLLRSSIGLVYVNGLSEITVHPTLLSMAFIVYNQSLTLFAMFILAVNIRNTPKHYFRQHLLLFLALCLPIILVFLMPLIHLKILGFTAVAFIPVMVIIYYILFRMELLSIWPIAKDKIFTNLKDGIVLTDRYGIIVEINPSAERVLALVSQDFQTKWLSKALAPILQSLPKLLDHYDKHEETSIELTLSGEVALSYSAALIPIGVKAAHSSGMLFIFTDISVKKSYEQELIHQAGIDELTEIYNRRFFLCKVRSRNCRQSRRGGVCLIPY
;
A
#
# COMPACT_ATOMS: atom_id res chain seq x y z
N MET A 1 -12.88 -18.55 -10.70
CA MET A 1 -13.27 -17.21 -11.21
C MET A 1 -12.63 -16.16 -10.31
N LEU A 2 -11.41 -15.75 -10.66
CA LEU A 2 -10.63 -14.78 -9.89
C LEU A 2 -11.10 -13.39 -10.29
N ALA A 3 -11.60 -12.64 -9.31
CA ALA A 3 -11.96 -11.24 -9.47
C ALA A 3 -10.70 -10.45 -9.84
N GLU A 4 -10.65 -10.01 -11.09
CA GLU A 4 -9.75 -8.96 -11.53
C GLU A 4 -9.91 -7.77 -10.58
N ARG A 5 -8.82 -7.40 -9.89
CA ARG A 5 -8.77 -6.16 -9.12
C ARG A 5 -9.17 -5.04 -10.08
N PRO A 6 -10.21 -4.23 -9.79
CA PRO A 6 -10.53 -3.11 -10.66
C PRO A 6 -9.34 -2.16 -10.60
N VAL A 7 -8.56 -2.14 -11.68
CA VAL A 7 -7.64 -1.05 -11.98
C VAL A 7 -8.45 0.22 -11.78
N GLY A 8 -8.10 1.00 -10.75
CA GLY A 8 -8.83 2.19 -10.38
C GLY A 8 -9.07 3.02 -11.62
N ARG A 9 -10.35 3.38 -11.88
CA ARG A 9 -10.68 4.25 -13.01
C ARG A 9 -9.76 5.48 -12.96
N PRO A 10 -9.26 5.97 -14.11
CA PRO A 10 -8.35 7.11 -14.12
C PRO A 10 -8.98 8.25 -13.33
N LEU A 11 -8.19 8.82 -12.40
CA LEU A 11 -8.65 9.79 -11.40
C LEU A 11 -9.47 10.93 -12.03
N GLU A 12 -9.10 11.34 -13.24
CA GLU A 12 -9.80 12.35 -14.05
C GLU A 12 -11.25 12.01 -14.37
N LYS A 13 -11.56 10.75 -14.70
CA LYS A 13 -12.94 10.31 -14.98
C LYS A 13 -13.80 10.37 -13.72
N ILE A 14 -13.24 9.98 -12.58
CA ILE A 14 -13.92 10.05 -11.28
C ILE A 14 -14.18 11.52 -10.90
N GLN A 15 -13.18 12.38 -11.06
CA GLN A 15 -13.32 13.82 -10.80
C GLN A 15 -14.40 14.47 -11.69
N LYS A 16 -14.45 14.11 -12.98
CA LYS A 16 -15.49 14.61 -13.91
C LYS A 16 -16.89 14.15 -13.51
N GLN A 17 -17.05 12.90 -13.10
CA GLN A 17 -18.33 12.35 -12.63
C GLN A 17 -18.78 13.02 -11.31
N LEU A 18 -17.86 13.23 -10.38
CA LEU A 18 -18.12 13.95 -9.12
C LEU A 18 -18.56 15.40 -9.37
N LYS A 19 -17.88 16.11 -10.27
CA LYS A 19 -18.30 17.48 -10.66
C LYS A 19 -19.71 17.49 -11.24
N LEU A 20 -20.03 16.54 -12.12
CA LEU A 20 -21.38 16.44 -12.71
C LEU A 20 -22.46 16.20 -11.65
N LEU A 21 -22.18 15.32 -10.68
CA LEU A 21 -23.09 15.03 -9.56
C LEU A 21 -23.21 16.18 -8.56
N ALA A 22 -22.20 17.05 -8.45
CA ALA A 22 -22.23 18.20 -7.56
C ALA A 22 -23.05 19.38 -8.10
N ILE A 23 -23.17 19.52 -9.43
CA ILE A 23 -23.87 20.67 -10.06
C ILE A 23 -25.30 20.84 -9.53
N PRO A 24 -26.17 19.81 -9.46
CA PRO A 24 -27.53 19.98 -8.95
C PRO A 24 -27.58 20.42 -7.48
N ILE A 25 -26.60 20.02 -6.65
CA ILE A 25 -26.53 20.40 -5.23
C ILE A 25 -26.24 21.90 -5.09
N PHE A 26 -25.32 22.43 -5.91
CA PHE A 26 -25.05 23.88 -5.92
C PHE A 26 -26.26 24.68 -6.41
N ILE A 27 -26.98 24.17 -7.41
CA ILE A 27 -28.21 24.80 -7.91
C ILE A 27 -29.30 24.78 -6.83
N ASP A 28 -29.50 23.65 -6.14
CA ASP A 28 -30.44 23.52 -5.02
C ASP A 28 -30.12 24.53 -3.91
N ALA A 29 -28.87 24.60 -3.47
CA ALA A 29 -28.44 25.56 -2.45
C ALA A 29 -28.66 27.03 -2.87
N LEU A 30 -28.37 27.37 -4.13
CA LEU A 30 -28.62 28.71 -4.68
C LEU A 30 -30.12 29.02 -4.67
N LEU A 31 -30.95 28.09 -5.16
CA LEU A 31 -32.39 28.25 -5.22
C LEU A 31 -33.01 28.36 -3.82
N ILE A 32 -32.50 27.64 -2.81
CA ILE A 32 -32.97 27.77 -1.42
C ILE A 32 -32.68 29.16 -0.88
N TYR A 33 -31.52 29.72 -1.21
CA TYR A 33 -31.13 31.06 -0.76
C TYR A 33 -31.93 32.17 -1.48
N THR A 34 -32.18 32.02 -2.78
CA THR A 34 -32.96 32.97 -3.59
C THR A 34 -34.47 32.74 -3.53
N ASP A 35 -34.93 31.74 -2.78
CA ASP A 35 -36.35 31.36 -2.68
C ASP A 35 -37.24 32.51 -2.18
N GLN A 36 -36.68 33.48 -1.44
CA GLN A 36 -37.39 34.70 -1.05
C GLN A 36 -37.96 35.50 -2.23
N TYR A 37 -37.35 35.40 -3.42
CA TYR A 37 -37.76 36.14 -4.61
C TYR A 37 -38.68 35.34 -5.55
N HIS A 38 -38.64 34.01 -5.48
CA HIS A 38 -39.24 33.16 -6.51
C HIS A 38 -40.25 32.15 -5.96
N HIS A 39 -40.20 31.83 -4.66
CA HIS A 39 -41.06 30.83 -4.01
C HIS A 39 -41.09 29.47 -4.73
N LEU A 40 -40.00 29.15 -5.43
CA LEU A 40 -39.87 27.96 -6.27
C LEU A 40 -39.67 26.69 -5.44
N LEU A 41 -39.15 26.82 -4.21
CA LEU A 41 -38.84 25.69 -3.32
C LEU A 41 -39.75 25.63 -2.10
N ARG A 42 -40.23 26.78 -1.60
CA ARG A 42 -41.15 26.82 -0.45
C ARG A 42 -42.51 27.38 -0.86
N SER A 43 -43.56 26.56 -0.75
CA SER A 43 -44.92 26.96 -1.08
C SER A 43 -45.58 27.78 0.04
N SER A 44 -45.30 27.44 1.29
CA SER A 44 -45.79 28.17 2.47
C SER A 44 -44.94 27.86 3.69
N ILE A 45 -44.91 28.82 4.62
CA ILE A 45 -44.22 28.71 5.90
C ILE A 45 -45.31 28.80 6.98
N GLY A 46 -45.61 27.66 7.61
CA GLY A 46 -46.57 27.57 8.71
C GLY A 46 -45.87 27.55 10.06
N LEU A 47 -46.59 27.91 11.11
CA LEU A 47 -46.18 27.69 12.50
C LEU A 47 -47.08 26.61 13.09
N VAL A 48 -46.47 25.51 13.53
CA VAL A 48 -47.17 24.43 14.23
C VAL A 48 -46.68 24.40 15.67
N TYR A 49 -47.61 24.34 16.61
CA TYR A 49 -47.26 24.20 18.02
C TYR A 49 -47.00 22.74 18.36
N VAL A 50 -45.77 22.44 18.75
CA VAL A 50 -45.34 21.12 19.18
C VAL A 50 -44.82 21.23 20.61
N ASN A 51 -45.48 20.56 21.56
CA ASN A 51 -45.11 20.57 22.98
C ASN A 51 -44.99 21.99 23.59
N GLY A 52 -45.85 22.93 23.18
CA GLY A 52 -45.83 24.31 23.67
C GLY A 52 -44.79 25.23 23.01
N LEU A 53 -44.00 24.70 22.07
CA LEU A 53 -43.02 25.45 21.28
C LEU A 53 -43.53 25.66 19.86
N SER A 54 -43.27 26.84 19.28
CA SER A 54 -43.58 27.14 17.88
C SER A 54 -42.53 26.52 16.96
N GLU A 55 -42.94 25.56 16.13
CA GLU A 55 -42.11 24.93 15.10
C GLU A 55 -42.44 25.54 13.73
N ILE A 56 -41.41 25.92 12.98
CA ILE A 56 -41.57 26.41 11.60
C ILE A 56 -41.71 25.19 10.69
N THR A 57 -42.91 24.99 10.12
CA THR A 57 -43.16 23.93 9.14
C THR A 57 -43.15 24.52 7.74
N VAL A 58 -42.23 24.05 6.91
CA VAL A 58 -42.09 24.50 5.52
C VAL A 58 -42.75 23.46 4.61
N HIS A 59 -43.68 23.90 3.77
CA HIS A 59 -44.29 23.04 2.76
C HIS A 59 -43.47 23.08 1.47
N PRO A 60 -42.83 21.96 1.06
CA PRO A 60 -42.00 21.91 -0.13
C PRO A 60 -42.86 21.93 -1.40
N THR A 61 -42.37 22.58 -2.44
CA THR A 61 -42.93 22.48 -3.80
C THR A 61 -42.53 21.17 -4.49
N LEU A 62 -43.12 20.87 -5.65
CA LEU A 62 -42.72 19.72 -6.50
C LEU A 62 -41.23 19.76 -6.86
N LEU A 63 -40.67 20.94 -7.13
CA LEU A 63 -39.25 21.11 -7.42
C LEU A 63 -38.39 20.78 -6.21
N SER A 64 -38.78 21.25 -5.02
CA SER A 64 -38.11 20.90 -3.77
C SER A 64 -38.17 19.40 -3.48
N MET A 65 -39.32 18.74 -3.72
CA MET A 65 -39.42 17.29 -3.60
C MET A 65 -38.47 16.55 -4.56
N ALA A 66 -38.31 17.03 -5.79
CA ALA A 66 -37.37 16.43 -6.75
C ALA A 66 -35.91 16.51 -6.26
N PHE A 67 -35.49 17.66 -5.71
CA PHE A 67 -34.15 17.81 -5.12
C PHE A 67 -33.97 16.95 -3.85
N ILE A 68 -35.00 16.84 -3.01
CA ILE A 68 -34.96 15.93 -1.85
C ILE A 68 -34.76 14.48 -2.32
N VAL A 69 -35.54 14.02 -3.30
CA VAL A 69 -35.39 12.67 -3.87
C VAL A 69 -34.00 12.48 -4.48
N TYR A 70 -33.46 13.49 -5.17
CA TYR A 70 -32.12 13.43 -5.72
C TYR A 70 -31.05 13.26 -4.64
N ASN A 71 -31.08 14.08 -3.59
CA ASN A 71 -30.13 14.02 -2.47
C ASN A 71 -30.22 12.68 -1.72
N GLN A 72 -31.44 12.17 -1.49
CA GLN A 72 -31.64 10.87 -0.87
C GLN A 72 -31.15 9.72 -1.76
N SER A 73 -31.37 9.80 -3.07
CA SER A 73 -30.88 8.82 -4.05
C SER A 73 -29.35 8.79 -4.09
N LEU A 74 -28.70 9.96 -4.04
CA LEU A 74 -27.24 10.07 -3.97
C LEU A 74 -26.68 9.45 -2.69
N THR A 75 -27.36 9.69 -1.56
CA THR A 75 -27.00 9.11 -0.26
C THR A 75 -27.11 7.58 -0.29
N LEU A 76 -28.20 7.03 -0.83
CA LEU A 76 -28.38 5.58 -1.01
C LEU A 76 -27.32 4.99 -1.94
N PHE A 77 -26.99 5.69 -3.02
CA PHE A 77 -25.94 5.26 -3.94
C PHE A 77 -24.55 5.23 -3.28
N ALA A 78 -24.21 6.24 -2.48
CA ALA A 78 -22.99 6.26 -1.68
C ALA A 78 -22.94 5.10 -0.68
N MET A 79 -24.06 4.82 -0.01
CA MET A 79 -24.21 3.70 0.92
C MET A 79 -24.02 2.35 0.24
N PHE A 80 -24.59 2.18 -0.96
CA PHE A 80 -24.43 0.98 -1.78
C PHE A 80 -22.96 0.77 -2.18
N ILE A 81 -22.29 1.81 -2.69
CA ILE A 81 -20.86 1.73 -3.03
C ILE A 81 -20.04 1.34 -1.81
N LEU A 82 -20.31 1.94 -0.65
CA LEU A 82 -19.57 1.65 0.57
C LEU A 82 -19.79 0.20 1.03
N ALA A 83 -21.03 -0.31 0.96
CA ALA A 83 -21.36 -1.70 1.29
C ALA A 83 -20.63 -2.69 0.39
N VAL A 84 -20.55 -2.42 -0.92
CA VAL A 84 -19.79 -3.25 -1.87
C VAL A 84 -18.30 -3.20 -1.56
N ASN A 85 -17.75 -2.02 -1.24
CA ASN A 85 -16.33 -1.86 -0.94
C ASN A 85 -15.90 -2.58 0.35
N ILE A 86 -16.76 -2.67 1.36
CA ILE A 86 -16.47 -3.37 2.62
C ILE A 86 -16.02 -4.83 2.37
N ARG A 87 -16.60 -5.52 1.38
CA ARG A 87 -16.25 -6.91 1.05
C ARG A 87 -14.84 -7.07 0.47
N ASN A 88 -14.35 -6.04 -0.22
CA ASN A 88 -13.05 -6.06 -0.91
C ASN A 88 -11.95 -5.33 -0.12
N THR A 89 -12.27 -4.84 1.07
CA THR A 89 -11.36 -4.03 1.88
C THR A 89 -10.42 -4.93 2.70
N PRO A 90 -9.10 -4.64 2.74
CA PRO A 90 -8.17 -5.34 3.62
C PRO A 90 -8.60 -5.27 5.09
N LYS A 91 -8.35 -6.33 5.87
CA LYS A 91 -8.80 -6.45 7.28
C LYS A 91 -8.41 -5.24 8.14
N HIS A 92 -7.29 -4.57 7.84
CA HIS A 92 -6.84 -3.38 8.55
C HIS A 92 -7.80 -2.19 8.41
N TYR A 93 -8.36 -1.97 7.22
CA TYR A 93 -9.25 -0.86 6.92
C TYR A 93 -10.74 -1.19 7.15
N PHE A 94 -11.08 -2.47 7.31
CA PHE A 94 -12.47 -2.93 7.49
C PHE A 94 -13.24 -2.17 8.58
N ARG A 95 -12.62 -1.95 9.76
CA ARG A 95 -13.26 -1.23 10.86
C ARG A 95 -13.62 0.21 10.49
N GLN A 96 -12.78 0.88 9.70
CA GLN A 96 -13.01 2.25 9.26
C GLN A 96 -14.18 2.32 8.29
N HIS A 97 -14.20 1.45 7.27
CA HIS A 97 -15.29 1.40 6.31
C HIS A 97 -16.63 1.00 6.97
N LEU A 98 -16.61 0.10 7.95
CA LEU A 98 -17.78 -0.26 8.72
C LEU A 98 -18.31 0.92 9.55
N LEU A 99 -17.43 1.67 10.21
CA LEU A 99 -17.79 2.86 10.99
C LEU A 99 -18.37 3.97 10.09
N LEU A 100 -17.78 4.21 8.91
CA LEU A 100 -18.33 5.14 7.91
C LEU A 100 -19.72 4.71 7.44
N PHE A 101 -19.91 3.41 7.21
CA PHE A 101 -21.21 2.87 6.79
C PHE A 101 -22.26 3.04 7.88
N LEU A 102 -21.93 2.68 9.12
CA LEU A 102 -22.81 2.89 10.28
C LEU A 102 -23.15 4.37 10.48
N ALA A 103 -22.18 5.27 10.30
CA ALA A 103 -22.40 6.71 10.38
C ALA A 103 -23.42 7.20 9.33
N LEU A 104 -23.36 6.68 8.10
CA LEU A 104 -24.29 7.05 7.03
C LEU A 104 -25.69 6.45 7.22
N CYS A 105 -25.79 5.25 7.81
CA CYS A 105 -27.08 4.64 8.14
C CYS A 105 -27.79 5.34 9.31
N LEU A 106 -27.03 5.95 10.22
CA LEU A 106 -27.56 6.44 11.50
C LEU A 106 -28.72 7.45 11.36
N PRO A 107 -28.63 8.51 10.52
CA PRO A 107 -29.72 9.46 10.36
C PRO A 107 -30.98 8.81 9.78
N ILE A 108 -30.82 7.87 8.85
CA ILE A 108 -31.95 7.16 8.23
C ILE A 108 -32.66 6.32 9.30
N ILE A 109 -31.90 5.54 10.07
CA ILE A 109 -32.43 4.72 11.16
C ILE A 109 -33.18 5.61 12.16
N LEU A 110 -32.61 6.74 12.57
CA LEU A 110 -33.22 7.67 13.51
C LEU A 110 -34.54 8.29 12.98
N VAL A 111 -34.58 8.65 11.69
CA VAL A 111 -35.81 9.15 11.05
C VAL A 111 -36.91 8.08 11.02
N PHE A 112 -36.57 6.82 10.71
CA PHE A 112 -37.54 5.72 10.70
C PHE A 112 -37.99 5.28 12.10
N LEU A 113 -37.16 5.44 13.13
CA LEU A 113 -37.51 5.16 14.52
C LEU A 113 -38.39 6.26 15.15
N MET A 114 -38.34 7.48 14.63
CA MET A 114 -39.04 8.63 15.20
C MET A 114 -40.56 8.41 15.37
N PRO A 115 -41.32 7.89 14.36
CA PRO A 115 -42.75 7.62 14.53
C PRO A 115 -43.05 6.56 15.61
N LEU A 116 -42.11 5.66 15.89
CA LEU A 116 -42.28 4.57 16.84
C LEU A 116 -42.15 5.07 18.29
N ILE A 117 -41.24 6.01 18.53
CA ILE A 117 -40.87 6.46 19.89
C ILE A 117 -41.81 7.60 20.37
N HIS A 118 -42.68 8.14 19.52
CA HIS A 118 -43.63 9.23 19.84
C HIS A 118 -42.99 10.50 20.46
N LEU A 119 -41.66 10.61 20.46
CA LEU A 119 -40.92 11.77 20.93
C LEU A 119 -40.88 12.83 19.83
N LYS A 120 -41.59 13.93 20.05
CA LYS A 120 -41.44 15.15 19.23
C LYS A 120 -40.37 16.05 19.84
N ILE A 121 -39.15 15.93 19.33
CA ILE A 121 -38.04 16.82 19.67
C ILE A 121 -37.95 17.89 18.58
N LEU A 122 -37.99 19.16 18.96
CA LEU A 122 -37.82 20.29 18.04
C LEU A 122 -36.44 20.21 17.39
N GLY A 123 -36.35 20.29 16.06
CA GLY A 123 -35.07 20.22 15.36
C GLY A 123 -34.37 18.86 15.45
N PHE A 124 -35.13 17.78 15.60
CA PHE A 124 -34.61 16.40 15.73
C PHE A 124 -33.59 16.03 14.64
N THR A 125 -33.78 16.51 13.41
CA THR A 125 -32.84 16.28 12.30
C THR A 125 -31.43 16.73 12.67
N ALA A 126 -31.26 17.95 13.21
CA ALA A 126 -29.96 18.46 13.62
C ALA A 126 -29.34 17.62 14.75
N VAL A 127 -30.15 17.21 15.73
CA VAL A 127 -29.72 16.36 16.85
C VAL A 127 -29.27 14.97 16.35
N ALA A 128 -29.99 14.41 15.37
CA ALA A 128 -29.66 13.12 14.77
C ALA A 128 -28.31 13.11 14.04
N PHE A 129 -27.82 14.26 13.58
CA PHE A 129 -26.51 14.38 12.94
C PHE A 129 -25.34 14.52 13.93
N ILE A 130 -25.56 14.90 15.19
CA ILE A 130 -24.50 15.00 16.21
C ILE A 130 -23.68 13.71 16.34
N PRO A 131 -24.28 12.52 16.56
CA PRO A 131 -23.52 11.28 16.65
C PRO A 131 -22.76 10.94 15.36
N VAL A 132 -23.32 11.29 14.19
CA VAL A 132 -22.63 11.12 12.89
C VAL A 132 -21.37 11.95 12.84
N MET A 133 -21.43 13.22 13.27
CA MET A 133 -20.27 14.11 13.31
C MET A 133 -19.18 13.58 14.26
N VAL A 134 -19.56 13.05 15.43
CA VAL A 134 -18.60 12.44 16.38
C VAL A 134 -17.93 11.21 15.78
N ILE A 135 -18.68 10.34 15.10
CA ILE A 135 -18.13 9.16 14.44
C ILE A 135 -17.18 9.58 13.30
N ILE A 136 -17.56 10.55 12.47
CA ILE A 136 -16.71 11.06 11.39
C ILE A 136 -15.42 11.66 11.97
N TYR A 137 -15.52 12.49 13.01
CA TYR A 137 -14.35 13.04 13.71
C TYR A 137 -13.42 11.93 14.19
N TYR A 138 -13.97 10.93 14.87
CA TYR A 138 -13.21 9.79 15.37
C TYR A 138 -12.48 9.04 14.25
N ILE A 139 -13.16 8.79 13.12
CA ILE A 139 -12.60 8.12 11.96
C ILE A 139 -11.45 8.94 11.35
N LEU A 140 -11.65 10.25 11.17
CA LEU A 140 -10.67 11.13 10.53
C LEU A 140 -9.39 11.27 11.36
N PHE A 141 -9.54 11.53 12.67
CA PHE A 141 -8.39 11.87 13.52
C PHE A 141 -7.77 10.67 14.22
N ARG A 142 -8.55 9.68 14.63
CA ARG A 142 -8.03 8.53 15.40
C ARG A 142 -7.72 7.33 14.53
N MET A 143 -8.40 7.17 13.39
CA MET A 143 -8.15 6.05 12.49
C MET A 143 -7.25 6.42 11.31
N GLU A 144 -6.56 7.57 11.37
CA GLU A 144 -5.50 7.90 10.42
C GLU A 144 -5.95 7.84 8.94
N LEU A 145 -7.22 8.16 8.66
CA LEU A 145 -7.79 8.07 7.31
C LEU A 145 -7.16 9.09 6.34
N LEU A 146 -6.55 10.14 6.90
CA LEU A 146 -5.73 11.15 6.20
C LEU A 146 -4.22 10.89 6.36
N SER A 147 -3.79 9.77 6.93
CA SER A 147 -2.37 9.50 7.11
C SER A 147 -1.69 9.40 5.75
N ILE A 148 -0.54 10.06 5.65
CA ILE A 148 0.33 9.99 4.48
C ILE A 148 0.99 8.59 4.41
N TRP A 149 0.95 7.81 5.50
CA TRP A 149 1.65 6.55 5.67
C TRP A 149 1.42 5.52 4.55
N PRO A 150 0.19 5.12 4.16
CA PRO A 150 0.00 4.15 3.08
C PRO A 150 0.54 4.65 1.74
N ILE A 151 0.32 5.93 1.42
CA ILE A 151 0.81 6.55 0.17
C ILE A 151 2.35 6.64 0.18
N ALA A 152 2.94 7.01 1.31
CA ALA A 152 4.38 7.08 1.49
C ALA A 152 5.01 5.68 1.46
N LYS A 153 4.41 4.68 2.11
CA LYS A 153 4.87 3.29 2.08
C LYS A 153 4.93 2.80 0.64
N ASP A 154 3.85 2.94 -0.12
CA ASP A 154 3.79 2.48 -1.51
C ASP A 154 4.81 3.23 -2.38
N LYS A 155 4.96 4.54 -2.18
CA LYS A 155 5.93 5.36 -2.92
C LYS A 155 7.37 5.05 -2.56
N ILE A 156 7.68 4.80 -1.29
CA ILE A 156 9.01 4.37 -0.83
C ILE A 156 9.30 2.97 -1.40
N PHE A 157 8.36 2.03 -1.24
CA PHE A 157 8.50 0.66 -1.71
C PHE A 157 8.75 0.57 -3.22
N THR A 158 8.03 1.39 -4.00
CA THR A 158 8.18 1.47 -5.46
C THR A 158 9.51 2.11 -5.90
N ASN A 159 10.02 3.10 -5.15
CA ASN A 159 11.24 3.84 -5.51
C ASN A 159 12.52 3.27 -4.88
N LEU A 160 12.42 2.27 -4.00
CA LEU A 160 13.59 1.60 -3.43
C LEU A 160 14.40 0.92 -4.55
N LYS A 161 15.70 1.20 -4.57
CA LYS A 161 16.64 0.59 -5.52
C LYS A 161 16.85 -0.89 -5.23
N ASP A 162 16.78 -1.27 -3.96
CA ASP A 162 16.89 -2.66 -3.55
C ASP A 162 15.63 -3.41 -3.96
N GLY A 163 15.81 -4.63 -4.48
CA GLY A 163 14.73 -5.52 -4.82
C GLY A 163 14.15 -6.16 -3.56
N ILE A 164 12.86 -5.97 -3.29
CA ILE A 164 12.17 -6.59 -2.16
C ILE A 164 11.10 -7.54 -2.66
N VAL A 165 11.14 -8.79 -2.17
CA VAL A 165 10.10 -9.81 -2.40
C VAL A 165 9.61 -10.33 -1.05
N LEU A 166 8.30 -10.31 -0.84
CA LEU A 166 7.64 -10.88 0.33
C LEU A 166 6.85 -12.11 -0.10
N THR A 167 7.04 -13.23 0.58
CA THR A 167 6.25 -14.46 0.37
C THR A 167 5.41 -14.81 1.59
N ASP A 168 4.30 -15.51 1.36
CA ASP A 168 3.52 -16.18 2.42
C ASP A 168 4.18 -17.50 2.81
N ARG A 169 3.66 -18.17 3.85
CA ARG A 169 4.08 -19.50 4.32
C ARG A 169 4.10 -20.61 3.24
N TYR A 170 3.37 -20.40 2.14
CA TYR A 170 3.32 -21.33 1.01
C TYR A 170 4.33 -20.99 -0.10
N GLY A 171 5.18 -19.99 0.10
CA GLY A 171 6.15 -19.52 -0.91
C GLY A 171 5.54 -18.79 -2.09
N ILE A 172 4.30 -18.29 -1.93
CA ILE A 172 3.61 -17.46 -2.92
C ILE A 172 4.01 -16.00 -2.67
N ILE A 173 4.39 -15.29 -3.73
CA ILE A 173 4.76 -13.88 -3.66
C ILE A 173 3.52 -13.03 -3.34
N VAL A 174 3.52 -12.41 -2.16
CA VAL A 174 2.46 -11.52 -1.66
C VAL A 174 2.68 -10.09 -2.10
N GLU A 175 3.92 -9.62 -2.06
CA GLU A 175 4.30 -8.24 -2.40
C GLU A 175 5.67 -8.26 -3.09
N ILE A 176 5.84 -7.46 -4.14
CA ILE A 176 7.09 -7.35 -4.89
C ILE A 176 7.24 -5.92 -5.42
N ASN A 177 8.43 -5.35 -5.32
CA ASN A 177 8.72 -4.03 -5.88
C ASN A 177 9.32 -4.12 -7.31
N PRO A 178 9.30 -3.03 -8.09
CA PRO A 178 9.81 -3.04 -9.47
C PRO A 178 11.30 -3.38 -9.58
N SER A 179 12.08 -3.10 -8.54
CA SER A 179 13.50 -3.46 -8.47
C SER A 179 13.68 -4.97 -8.35
N ALA A 180 12.87 -5.65 -7.54
CA ALA A 180 12.87 -7.10 -7.45
C ALA A 180 12.36 -7.76 -8.71
N GLU A 181 11.32 -7.22 -9.37
CA GLU A 181 10.87 -7.77 -10.66
C GLU A 181 11.98 -7.79 -11.70
N ARG A 182 12.81 -6.74 -11.75
CA ARG A 182 14.00 -6.70 -12.63
C ARG A 182 15.04 -7.75 -12.26
N VAL A 183 15.34 -7.94 -10.98
CA VAL A 183 16.28 -8.96 -10.52
C VAL A 183 15.76 -10.36 -10.83
N LEU A 184 14.49 -10.65 -10.55
CA LEU A 184 13.88 -11.94 -10.84
C LEU A 184 13.85 -12.22 -12.34
N ALA A 185 13.55 -11.22 -13.17
CA ALA A 185 13.59 -11.35 -14.63
C ALA A 185 15.00 -11.67 -15.15
N LEU A 186 16.04 -11.06 -14.57
CA LEU A 186 17.44 -11.37 -14.90
C LEU A 186 17.81 -12.82 -14.52
N VAL A 187 17.36 -13.29 -13.36
CA VAL A 187 17.62 -14.66 -12.89
C VAL A 187 16.87 -15.69 -13.73
N SER A 188 15.61 -15.44 -14.07
CA SER A 188 14.77 -16.37 -14.82
C SER A 188 14.93 -16.27 -16.34
N GLN A 189 15.65 -15.26 -16.83
CA GLN A 189 15.70 -14.85 -18.24
C GLN A 189 14.30 -14.60 -18.85
N ASP A 190 13.35 -14.12 -18.05
CA ASP A 190 11.98 -13.81 -18.47
C ASP A 190 11.56 -12.43 -17.96
N PHE A 191 11.49 -11.47 -18.89
CA PHE A 191 11.12 -10.08 -18.62
C PHE A 191 9.63 -9.78 -18.79
N GLN A 192 8.83 -10.73 -19.29
CA GLN A 192 7.39 -10.52 -19.54
C GLN A 192 6.53 -11.02 -18.38
N THR A 193 7.05 -11.96 -17.59
CA THR A 193 6.33 -12.51 -16.43
C THR A 193 6.13 -11.46 -15.33
N LYS A 194 4.86 -11.27 -14.92
CA LYS A 194 4.52 -10.67 -13.63
C LYS A 194 4.63 -11.72 -12.52
N TRP A 195 5.40 -11.40 -11.49
CA TRP A 195 5.74 -12.34 -10.42
C TRP A 195 4.75 -12.34 -9.25
N LEU A 196 3.91 -11.31 -9.14
CA LEU A 196 2.89 -11.23 -8.10
C LEU A 196 1.97 -12.47 -8.12
N SER A 197 1.74 -13.07 -6.95
CA SER A 197 0.93 -14.30 -6.77
C SER A 197 1.51 -15.57 -7.42
N LYS A 198 2.75 -15.56 -7.89
CA LYS A 198 3.45 -16.78 -8.36
C LYS A 198 4.27 -17.41 -7.23
N ALA A 199 4.56 -18.70 -7.36
CA ALA A 199 5.46 -19.40 -6.46
C ALA A 199 6.92 -18.96 -6.72
N LEU A 200 7.68 -18.70 -5.66
CA LEU A 200 9.09 -18.32 -5.76
C LEU A 200 10.03 -19.55 -5.94
N ALA A 201 9.55 -20.73 -5.57
CA ALA A 201 10.32 -21.98 -5.60
C ALA A 201 11.01 -22.29 -6.95
N PRO A 202 10.37 -22.11 -8.12
CA PRO A 202 11.01 -22.39 -9.41
C PRO A 202 12.25 -21.53 -9.67
N ILE A 203 12.25 -20.28 -9.20
CA ILE A 203 13.41 -19.39 -9.35
C ILE A 203 14.50 -19.78 -8.35
N LEU A 204 14.13 -20.12 -7.12
CA LEU A 204 15.07 -20.56 -6.09
C LEU A 204 15.87 -21.81 -6.50
N GLN A 205 15.32 -22.68 -7.34
CA GLN A 205 16.04 -23.84 -7.90
C GLN A 205 17.28 -23.42 -8.71
N SER A 206 17.27 -22.25 -9.35
CA SER A 206 18.46 -21.71 -10.05
C SER A 206 19.54 -21.18 -9.08
N LEU A 207 19.19 -21.02 -7.80
CA LEU A 207 20.03 -20.46 -6.74
C LEU A 207 20.11 -21.43 -5.54
N PRO A 208 20.78 -22.58 -5.68
CA PRO A 208 20.72 -23.67 -4.70
C PRO A 208 21.17 -23.25 -3.29
N LYS A 209 22.13 -22.33 -3.18
CA LYS A 209 22.59 -21.81 -1.89
C LYS A 209 21.49 -21.04 -1.13
N LEU A 210 20.58 -20.36 -1.83
CA LEU A 210 19.47 -19.65 -1.20
C LEU A 210 18.32 -20.60 -0.86
N LEU A 211 18.11 -21.64 -1.68
CA LEU A 211 17.08 -22.65 -1.45
C LEU A 211 17.30 -23.39 -0.11
N ASP A 212 18.53 -23.78 0.20
CA ASP A 212 18.85 -24.49 1.44
C ASP A 212 18.49 -23.70 2.70
N HIS A 213 18.73 -22.38 2.70
CA HIS A 213 18.38 -21.52 3.83
C HIS A 213 16.90 -21.13 3.84
N TYR A 214 16.27 -21.03 2.67
CA TYR A 214 14.84 -20.81 2.55
C TYR A 214 14.05 -21.96 3.20
N ASP A 215 14.42 -23.21 2.91
CA ASP A 215 13.77 -24.38 3.49
C ASP A 215 13.95 -24.44 5.01
N LYS A 216 15.16 -24.12 5.49
CA LYS A 216 15.50 -24.09 6.93
C LYS A 216 14.94 -22.89 7.68
N HIS A 217 14.39 -21.91 6.99
CA HIS A 217 13.90 -20.67 7.57
C HIS A 217 14.96 -19.87 8.34
N GLU A 218 16.17 -19.83 7.80
CA GLU A 218 17.32 -19.17 8.42
C GLU A 218 17.60 -17.81 7.79
N GLU A 219 17.98 -16.85 8.62
CA GLU A 219 18.52 -15.58 8.14
C GLU A 219 19.88 -15.82 7.49
N THR A 220 20.04 -15.38 6.23
CA THR A 220 21.30 -15.52 5.50
C THR A 220 21.51 -14.38 4.54
N SER A 221 22.77 -14.04 4.25
CA SER A 221 23.15 -13.09 3.21
C SER A 221 24.15 -13.76 2.27
N ILE A 222 23.80 -13.85 0.99
CA ILE A 222 24.58 -14.56 -0.03
C ILE A 222 24.88 -13.61 -1.17
N GLU A 223 26.13 -13.60 -1.63
CA GLU A 223 26.51 -12.88 -2.84
C GLU A 223 26.18 -13.70 -4.09
N LEU A 224 25.42 -13.09 -4.99
CA LEU A 224 25.05 -13.60 -6.29
C LEU A 224 25.82 -12.83 -7.35
N THR A 225 26.44 -13.55 -8.28
CA THR A 225 26.98 -12.96 -9.51
C THR A 225 26.08 -13.39 -10.65
N LEU A 226 25.37 -12.44 -11.24
CA LEU A 226 24.50 -12.70 -12.37
C LEU A 226 25.29 -12.43 -13.65
N SER A 227 25.40 -13.46 -14.50
CA SER A 227 26.09 -13.38 -15.77
C SER A 227 25.19 -12.74 -16.83
N GLY A 228 25.39 -11.44 -17.08
CA GLY A 228 24.84 -10.70 -18.23
C GLY A 228 25.96 -10.08 -19.09
N GLU A 229 25.63 -9.16 -20.02
CA GLU A 229 26.64 -8.40 -20.80
C GLU A 229 27.61 -7.62 -19.89
N VAL A 230 27.15 -7.22 -18.70
CA VAL A 230 27.97 -6.72 -17.60
C VAL A 230 27.75 -7.62 -16.40
N ALA A 231 28.85 -8.07 -15.78
CA ALA A 231 28.78 -8.90 -14.56
C ALA A 231 28.23 -8.06 -13.40
N LEU A 232 26.97 -8.26 -13.03
CA LEU A 232 26.34 -7.59 -11.91
C LEU A 232 26.46 -8.45 -10.65
N SER A 233 26.88 -7.81 -9.56
CA SER A 233 27.01 -8.45 -8.25
C SER A 233 25.86 -7.99 -7.36
N TYR A 234 25.06 -8.94 -6.88
CA TYR A 234 23.96 -8.70 -5.93
C TYR A 234 24.25 -9.36 -4.59
N SER A 235 23.82 -8.74 -3.50
CA SER A 235 23.68 -9.39 -2.20
C SER A 235 22.21 -9.76 -2.01
N ALA A 236 21.93 -11.04 -1.82
CA ALA A 236 20.59 -11.55 -1.52
C ALA A 236 20.53 -11.89 -0.03
N ALA A 237 19.71 -11.15 0.71
CA ALA A 237 19.41 -11.41 2.11
C ALA A 237 18.03 -12.08 2.24
N LEU A 238 17.97 -13.13 3.06
CA LEU A 238 16.75 -13.85 3.41
C LEU A 238 16.44 -13.57 4.87
N ILE A 239 15.24 -13.10 5.17
CA ILE A 239 14.83 -12.77 6.54
C ILE A 239 13.45 -13.40 6.80
N PRO A 240 13.32 -14.34 7.76
CA PRO A 240 12.03 -14.92 8.12
C PRO A 240 11.15 -13.90 8.85
N ILE A 241 9.87 -13.81 8.45
CA ILE A 241 8.89 -12.93 9.10
C ILE A 241 7.95 -13.79 9.95
N GLY A 242 8.08 -13.68 11.27
CA GLY A 242 7.21 -14.38 12.22
C GLY A 242 7.64 -14.18 13.67
N VAL A 243 6.72 -14.39 14.61
CA VAL A 243 6.92 -14.10 16.04
C VAL A 243 7.87 -15.11 16.72
N LYS A 244 8.12 -16.27 16.08
CA LYS A 244 9.08 -17.32 16.47
C LYS A 244 9.38 -18.21 15.26
N ALA A 245 10.60 -18.75 15.14
CA ALA A 245 11.05 -19.59 14.01
C ALA A 245 10.10 -20.75 13.65
N ALA A 246 9.36 -21.31 14.61
CA ALA A 246 8.39 -22.39 14.38
C ALA A 246 7.04 -21.94 13.76
N HIS A 247 6.75 -20.63 13.75
CA HIS A 247 5.53 -20.04 13.18
C HIS A 247 5.87 -18.86 12.27
N SER A 248 6.82 -19.07 11.36
CA SER A 248 7.04 -18.20 10.21
C SER A 248 5.73 -17.98 9.46
N SER A 249 5.33 -16.72 9.31
CA SER A 249 4.18 -16.34 8.50
C SER A 249 4.58 -16.03 7.05
N GLY A 250 5.87 -16.03 6.73
CA GLY A 250 6.39 -15.69 5.42
C GLY A 250 7.90 -15.41 5.42
N MET A 251 8.44 -15.10 4.24
CA MET A 251 9.84 -14.75 4.05
C MET A 251 9.98 -13.40 3.35
N LEU A 252 10.96 -12.61 3.79
CA LEU A 252 11.40 -11.41 3.11
C LEU A 252 12.72 -11.70 2.40
N PHE A 253 12.77 -11.36 1.11
CA PHE A 253 13.97 -11.37 0.31
C PHE A 253 14.35 -9.94 -0.03
N ILE A 254 15.61 -9.61 0.18
CA ILE A 254 16.17 -8.31 -0.16
C ILE A 254 17.35 -8.54 -1.10
N PHE A 255 17.29 -7.97 -2.29
CA PHE A 255 18.33 -7.98 -3.31
C PHE A 255 18.96 -6.59 -3.37
N THR A 256 20.18 -6.46 -2.89
CA THR A 256 20.94 -5.20 -2.93
C THR A 256 21.96 -5.27 -4.05
N ASP A 257 21.99 -4.28 -4.95
CA ASP A 257 23.06 -4.18 -5.94
C ASP A 257 24.35 -3.73 -5.26
N ILE A 258 25.36 -4.60 -5.26
CA ILE A 258 26.67 -4.35 -4.68
C ILE A 258 27.76 -4.17 -5.74
N SER A 259 27.38 -4.02 -7.01
CA SER A 259 28.33 -3.90 -8.13
C SER A 259 29.27 -2.70 -7.95
N VAL A 260 28.72 -1.54 -7.58
CA VAL A 260 29.49 -0.32 -7.30
C VAL A 260 30.38 -0.48 -6.07
N LYS A 261 29.87 -1.13 -5.02
CA LYS A 261 30.66 -1.42 -3.81
C LYS A 261 31.87 -2.28 -4.15
N LYS A 262 31.67 -3.33 -4.98
CA LYS A 262 32.76 -4.21 -5.41
C LYS A 262 33.78 -3.51 -6.30
N SER A 263 33.37 -2.60 -7.20
CA SER A 263 34.33 -1.87 -8.03
C SER A 263 35.21 -0.97 -7.17
N TYR A 264 34.66 -0.30 -6.16
CA TYR A 264 35.46 0.49 -5.22
C TYR A 264 36.37 -0.37 -4.35
N GLU A 265 35.90 -1.52 -3.86
CA GLU A 265 36.76 -2.45 -3.11
C GLU A 265 37.94 -2.95 -3.96
N GLN A 266 37.71 -3.25 -5.24
CA GLN A 266 38.76 -3.66 -6.17
C GLN A 266 39.76 -2.52 -6.45
N GLU A 267 39.27 -1.30 -6.65
CA GLU A 267 40.12 -0.12 -6.85
C GLU A 267 40.98 0.17 -5.61
N LEU A 268 40.40 0.09 -4.41
CA LEU A 268 41.14 0.25 -3.16
C LEU A 268 42.22 -0.83 -2.99
N ILE A 269 41.91 -2.08 -3.34
CA ILE A 269 42.89 -3.18 -3.32
C ILE A 269 44.00 -2.95 -4.35
N HIS A 270 43.67 -2.39 -5.52
CA HIS A 270 44.63 -2.06 -6.57
C HIS A 270 45.59 -0.95 -6.12
N GLN A 271 45.06 0.18 -5.63
CA GLN A 271 45.86 1.30 -5.13
C GLN A 271 46.71 0.92 -3.91
N ALA A 272 46.14 0.17 -2.96
CA ALA A 272 46.89 -0.31 -1.80
C ALA A 272 47.90 -1.42 -2.14
N GLY A 273 47.81 -2.00 -3.34
CA GLY A 273 48.62 -3.12 -3.80
C GLY A 273 49.75 -2.72 -4.74
N ILE A 274 49.67 -1.55 -5.37
CA ILE A 274 50.63 -1.06 -6.38
C ILE A 274 51.43 0.11 -5.81
N ASP A 275 52.71 0.16 -6.15
CA ASP A 275 53.59 1.28 -5.83
C ASP A 275 53.42 2.38 -6.89
N GLU A 276 53.07 3.60 -6.45
CA GLU A 276 52.73 4.73 -7.33
C GLU A 276 53.87 5.15 -8.27
N LEU A 277 55.12 4.90 -7.88
CA LEU A 277 56.29 5.34 -8.65
C LEU A 277 56.71 4.34 -9.72
N THR A 278 56.38 3.06 -9.53
CA THR A 278 56.92 1.96 -10.32
C THR A 278 55.85 1.12 -11.03
N GLU A 279 54.57 1.37 -10.77
CA GLU A 279 53.41 0.63 -11.31
C GLU A 279 53.47 -0.90 -11.10
N ILE A 280 54.37 -1.37 -10.21
CA ILE A 280 54.50 -2.78 -9.82
C ILE A 280 53.89 -3.01 -8.44
N TYR A 281 53.65 -4.27 -8.10
CA TYR A 281 53.12 -4.61 -6.78
C TYR A 281 54.06 -4.16 -5.66
N ASN A 282 53.49 -3.53 -4.63
CA ASN A 282 54.24 -3.22 -3.43
C ASN A 282 54.67 -4.51 -2.72
N ARG A 283 55.74 -4.40 -1.93
CA ARG A 283 56.37 -5.54 -1.25
C ARG A 283 55.37 -6.36 -0.43
N ARG A 284 54.44 -5.70 0.27
CA ARG A 284 53.46 -6.36 1.15
C ARG A 284 52.44 -7.18 0.35
N PHE A 285 51.94 -6.61 -0.73
CA PHE A 285 50.98 -7.23 -1.63
C PHE A 285 51.60 -8.41 -2.39
N PHE A 286 52.82 -8.24 -2.89
CA PHE A 286 53.60 -9.31 -3.54
C PHE A 286 53.80 -10.51 -2.60
N LEU A 287 54.31 -10.28 -1.38
CA LEU A 287 54.53 -11.35 -0.40
C LEU A 287 53.22 -12.06 -0.01
N CYS A 288 52.11 -11.34 0.08
CA CYS A 288 50.80 -11.92 0.34
C CYS A 288 50.31 -12.81 -0.81
N LYS A 289 50.50 -12.36 -2.07
CA LYS A 289 50.12 -13.11 -3.28
C LYS A 289 50.97 -14.39 -3.44
N VAL A 290 52.26 -14.34 -3.13
CA VAL A 290 53.16 -15.51 -3.12
C VAL A 290 52.74 -16.51 -2.03
N ARG A 291 52.51 -16.05 -0.79
CA ARG A 291 52.05 -16.92 0.30
C ARG A 291 50.72 -17.60 0.00
N SER A 292 49.73 -16.87 -0.53
CA SER A 292 48.42 -17.45 -0.88
C SER A 292 48.51 -18.49 -2.00
N ARG A 293 49.39 -18.31 -3.00
CA ARG A 293 49.68 -19.33 -4.01
C ARG A 293 50.35 -20.56 -3.41
N ASN A 294 51.38 -20.39 -2.58
CA ASN A 294 52.05 -21.51 -1.91
C ASN A 294 51.09 -22.32 -1.02
N CYS A 295 50.19 -21.67 -0.28
CA CYS A 295 49.15 -22.37 0.49
C CYS A 295 48.15 -23.13 -0.39
N ARG A 296 47.77 -22.58 -1.55
CA ARG A 296 46.91 -23.28 -2.53
C ARG A 296 47.62 -24.47 -3.18
N GLN A 297 48.93 -24.39 -3.38
CA GLN A 297 49.75 -25.42 -4.02
C GLN A 297 50.14 -26.54 -3.04
N SER A 298 50.40 -26.19 -1.78
CA SER A 298 50.61 -27.16 -0.69
C SER A 298 49.34 -27.99 -0.41
N ARG A 299 48.14 -27.40 -0.54
CA ARG A 299 46.86 -28.14 -0.53
C ARG A 299 46.65 -29.09 -1.72
N ARG A 300 47.47 -29.01 -2.77
CA ARG A 300 47.42 -29.89 -3.96
C ARG A 300 48.62 -30.85 -4.07
N GLY A 301 49.45 -30.99 -3.02
CA GLY A 301 50.45 -32.08 -2.93
C GLY A 301 51.89 -31.71 -3.31
N GLY A 302 52.38 -30.51 -2.95
CA GLY A 302 53.78 -30.13 -3.15
C GLY A 302 54.45 -29.59 -1.87
N VAL A 303 55.62 -30.14 -1.55
CA VAL A 303 56.48 -29.79 -0.40
C VAL A 303 56.79 -28.29 -0.37
N CYS A 304 56.61 -27.68 0.80
CA CYS A 304 56.89 -26.27 1.06
C CYS A 304 58.36 -26.11 1.45
N LEU A 305 59.19 -25.50 0.60
CA LEU A 305 60.52 -25.00 0.98
C LEU A 305 60.39 -23.54 1.36
N ILE A 306 60.60 -23.24 2.64
CA ILE A 306 60.72 -21.88 3.17
C ILE A 306 62.22 -21.55 3.18
N PRO A 307 62.72 -20.54 2.44
CA PRO A 307 64.02 -19.97 2.76
C PRO A 307 63.85 -18.96 3.90
N TYR A 308 64.74 -19.05 4.88
CA TYR A 308 64.90 -18.09 5.98
C TYR A 308 65.34 -16.72 5.48
#